data_AF-A0A815GJX4-F1
#
_entry.id   AF-A0A815GJX4-F1
#
_cell.length_a   1.000
_cell.length_b   1.000
_cell.length_c   1.000
_cell.angle_alpha   90.00
_cell.angle_beta   90.00
_cell.angle_gamma   90.00
#
_symmetry.space_group_name_H-M   'P 1'
#
loop_
_entity.id
_entity.type
_entity.pdbx_description
1 polymer ?
#
loop_
_entity_poly.entity_id
_entity_poly.type
_entity_poly.pdbx_seq_one_letter_code
_entity_poly.pdbx_strand_id
1 'polypeptide(L)'
;MYCFAQYEVDSNGYVMFCPCMGRFGNQAEQFLGAISFARALNRTLVLPHWIEYPSRSITSNQIPFDRYFQVEPLRDYLKVILMNDFMIHLADKIWPEGKRYVFCYDAQVNGKSDEKSCHAKDGNPFGPFWSYFNIDFDDDIYFQPLFYDIINPNSWNTKYPSTKYPVLAFSGPPGTDQRNVPIAKYFIYSNYIQEQAENFLNKHQISPDTLLAIHLRNGIDFERACTYASEKSNFFASAQCLGYNLEKGIKLTNDICYPSEDIILQQTEKMIQKSKLTVLYIAADGNHMLDKFQKHFMKKYDIKIIKYERPSNQSEGEAAHIDLYILSIAKNAIVNCPSTFSAFAKRQRDRFDKSTDFWGIDNDKLINEQNSDL
;
A
#
# COMPACT_ATOMS: atom_id res chain seq x y z
N MET A 1 -35.21 -13.85 -12.07
CA MET A 1 -35.17 -13.59 -10.62
C MET A 1 -34.56 -14.82 -9.96
N TYR A 2 -33.24 -14.84 -9.78
CA TYR A 2 -32.55 -15.89 -9.03
C TYR A 2 -31.84 -15.18 -7.87
N CYS A 3 -32.44 -15.22 -6.68
CA CYS A 3 -31.76 -14.91 -5.43
C CYS A 3 -30.82 -16.08 -5.12
N PHE A 4 -29.55 -15.99 -5.50
CA PHE A 4 -28.52 -16.82 -4.90
C PHE A 4 -28.13 -16.21 -3.55
N ALA A 5 -27.97 -17.04 -2.53
CA ALA A 5 -27.64 -16.61 -1.19
C ALA A 5 -26.28 -15.88 -1.21
N GLN A 6 -26.27 -14.59 -0.89
CA GLN A 6 -25.10 -13.71 -0.98
C GLN A 6 -23.90 -14.17 -0.12
N TYR A 7 -24.12 -15.11 0.82
CA TYR A 7 -23.13 -15.57 1.80
C TYR A 7 -23.21 -17.10 2.03
N GLU A 8 -22.90 -17.88 1.00
CA GLU A 8 -22.66 -19.33 1.15
C GLU A 8 -21.27 -19.62 1.72
N VAL A 9 -21.15 -20.67 2.52
CA VAL A 9 -19.88 -21.12 3.10
C VAL A 9 -19.02 -21.74 2.01
N ASP A 10 -17.80 -21.22 1.81
CA ASP A 10 -16.80 -21.83 0.93
C ASP A 10 -16.24 -23.09 1.58
N SER A 11 -16.49 -24.25 0.97
CA SER A 11 -15.96 -25.53 1.44
C SER A 11 -14.43 -25.61 1.45
N ASN A 12 -13.76 -24.75 0.67
CA ASN A 12 -12.30 -24.66 0.70
C ASN A 12 -11.78 -23.82 1.88
N GLY A 13 -12.64 -23.09 2.57
CA GLY A 13 -12.30 -22.25 3.72
C GLY A 13 -11.72 -20.89 3.33
N TYR A 14 -11.20 -20.20 4.34
CA TYR A 14 -10.89 -18.78 4.31
C TYR A 14 -9.46 -18.49 4.77
N VAL A 15 -8.90 -17.41 4.25
CA VAL A 15 -7.66 -16.78 4.74
C VAL A 15 -8.01 -15.40 5.27
N MET A 16 -7.53 -15.09 6.46
CA MET A 16 -7.73 -13.82 7.15
C MET A 16 -6.40 -13.36 7.74
N PHE A 17 -6.14 -12.06 7.80
CA PHE A 17 -4.92 -11.55 8.40
C PHE A 17 -5.11 -10.13 8.93
N CYS A 18 -4.26 -9.72 9.86
CA CYS A 18 -4.12 -8.31 10.19
C CYS A 18 -3.07 -7.63 9.29
N PRO A 19 -3.37 -6.51 8.60
CA PRO A 19 -2.38 -5.66 7.94
C PRO A 19 -1.63 -4.79 8.98
N CYS A 20 -1.07 -5.43 10.01
CA CYS A 20 -0.56 -4.81 11.22
C CYS A 20 0.84 -4.17 11.10
N MET A 21 1.47 -4.17 9.91
CA MET A 21 2.82 -3.66 9.72
C MET A 21 2.85 -2.41 8.84
N GLY A 22 3.27 -1.28 9.45
CA GLY A 22 3.44 -0.01 8.77
C GLY A 22 2.13 0.71 8.42
N ARG A 23 2.25 1.76 7.60
CA ARG A 23 1.11 2.55 7.09
C ARG A 23 0.64 2.01 5.73
N PHE A 24 -0.35 2.68 5.11
CA PHE A 24 -1.01 2.22 3.88
C PHE A 24 -0.06 1.61 2.82
N GLY A 25 1.03 2.29 2.45
CA GLY A 25 1.95 1.75 1.43
C GLY A 25 2.54 0.38 1.80
N ASN A 26 2.90 0.15 3.07
CA ASN A 26 3.37 -1.17 3.52
C ASN A 26 2.24 -2.20 3.54
N GLN A 27 1.06 -1.80 4.02
CA GLN A 27 -0.12 -2.66 4.06
C GLN A 27 -0.49 -3.13 2.66
N ALA A 28 -0.53 -2.21 1.68
CA ALA A 28 -0.83 -2.50 0.29
C ALA A 28 0.20 -3.45 -0.35
N GLU A 29 1.49 -3.27 -0.07
CA GLU A 29 2.54 -4.16 -0.58
C GLU A 29 2.37 -5.60 -0.06
N GLN A 30 2.13 -5.74 1.24
CA GLN A 30 1.95 -7.03 1.90
C GLN A 30 0.64 -7.72 1.53
N PHE A 31 -0.41 -6.94 1.23
CA PHE A 31 -1.68 -7.46 0.75
C PHE A 31 -1.50 -8.21 -0.58
N LEU A 32 -0.59 -7.79 -1.45
CA LEU A 32 -0.33 -8.54 -2.69
C LEU A 32 0.16 -9.98 -2.41
N GLY A 33 0.93 -10.16 -1.33
CA GLY A 33 1.26 -11.48 -0.78
C GLY A 33 0.05 -12.27 -0.33
N ALA A 34 -0.84 -11.63 0.46
CA ALA A 34 -2.09 -12.24 0.93
C ALA A 34 -3.01 -12.72 -0.20
N ILE A 35 -3.14 -11.91 -1.25
CA ILE A 35 -3.93 -12.27 -2.44
C ILE A 35 -3.33 -13.50 -3.13
N SER A 36 -2.03 -13.50 -3.35
CA SER A 36 -1.33 -14.62 -4.01
C SER A 36 -1.43 -15.90 -3.20
N PHE A 37 -1.24 -15.80 -1.88
CA PHE A 37 -1.31 -16.92 -0.96
C PHE A 37 -2.72 -17.52 -0.90
N ALA A 38 -3.76 -16.71 -0.68
CA ALA A 38 -5.14 -17.20 -0.63
C ALA A 38 -5.57 -17.85 -1.95
N ARG A 39 -5.20 -17.23 -3.09
CA ARG A 39 -5.44 -17.79 -4.42
C ARG A 39 -4.72 -19.13 -4.60
N ALA A 40 -3.46 -19.26 -4.19
CA ALA A 40 -2.70 -20.50 -4.30
C ALA A 40 -3.30 -21.63 -3.45
N LEU A 41 -3.85 -21.31 -2.27
CA LEU A 41 -4.55 -22.27 -1.43
C LEU A 41 -5.97 -22.62 -1.91
N ASN A 42 -6.50 -21.88 -2.90
CA ASN A 42 -7.90 -21.92 -3.33
C ASN A 42 -8.90 -21.63 -2.19
N ARG A 43 -8.52 -20.72 -1.29
CA ARG A 43 -9.32 -20.26 -0.16
C ARG A 43 -9.87 -18.87 -0.44
N THR A 44 -11.07 -18.58 0.07
CA THR A 44 -11.65 -17.23 0.01
C THR A 44 -10.83 -16.28 0.88
N LEU A 45 -10.37 -15.15 0.33
CA LEU A 45 -9.67 -14.14 1.10
C LEU A 45 -10.68 -13.21 1.79
N VAL A 46 -10.59 -13.11 3.11
CA VAL A 46 -11.32 -12.10 3.88
C VAL A 46 -10.56 -10.78 3.76
N LEU A 47 -11.14 -9.81 3.06
CA LEU A 47 -10.54 -8.50 2.83
C LEU A 47 -10.50 -7.75 4.16
N PRO A 48 -9.31 -7.48 4.73
CA PRO A 48 -9.20 -6.84 6.03
C PRO A 48 -9.59 -5.36 5.93
N HIS A 49 -9.86 -4.76 7.09
CA HIS A 49 -9.84 -3.30 7.18
C HIS A 49 -8.40 -2.80 7.08
N TRP A 50 -8.22 -1.66 6.40
CA TRP A 50 -7.00 -0.87 6.44
C TRP A 50 -6.80 -0.27 7.83
N ILE A 51 -5.54 -0.06 8.21
CA ILE A 51 -5.19 0.50 9.52
C ILE A 51 -4.66 1.91 9.33
N GLU A 52 -5.36 2.88 9.91
CA GLU A 52 -4.91 4.27 9.99
C GLU A 52 -4.41 4.61 11.39
N TYR A 53 -3.41 5.50 11.44
CA TYR A 53 -2.83 6.00 12.69
C TYR A 53 -3.06 7.52 12.76
N PRO A 54 -4.21 7.97 13.29
CA PRO A 54 -4.48 9.40 13.41
C PRO A 54 -3.47 10.06 14.34
N SER A 55 -2.90 11.20 13.93
CA SER A 55 -1.85 11.92 14.67
C SER A 55 -2.20 12.30 16.13
N ARG A 56 -3.49 12.29 16.50
CA ARG A 56 -3.99 12.64 17.85
C ARG A 56 -4.72 11.49 18.55
N SER A 57 -4.52 10.26 18.09
CA SER A 57 -5.12 9.06 18.68
C SER A 57 -4.05 8.13 19.24
N ILE A 58 -4.35 7.52 20.39
CA ILE A 58 -3.53 6.46 20.98
C ILE A 58 -3.81 5.09 20.34
N THR A 59 -4.95 4.96 19.65
CA THR A 59 -5.39 3.74 18.96
C THR A 59 -5.44 3.95 17.45
N SER A 60 -5.28 2.86 16.70
CA SER A 60 -5.52 2.86 15.26
C SER A 60 -7.01 2.84 14.94
N ASN A 61 -7.36 3.28 13.73
CA ASN A 61 -8.69 3.15 13.16
C ASN A 61 -8.69 2.00 12.13
N GLN A 62 -9.77 1.22 12.12
CA GLN A 62 -10.01 0.15 11.17
C GLN A 62 -10.97 0.68 10.10
N ILE A 63 -10.48 0.79 8.87
CA ILE A 63 -11.21 1.35 7.74
C ILE A 63 -11.59 0.23 6.76
N PRO A 64 -12.87 0.04 6.42
CA PRO A 64 -13.28 -0.98 5.47
C PRO A 64 -12.51 -0.92 4.15
N PHE A 65 -12.18 -2.09 3.60
CA PHE A 65 -11.47 -2.18 2.32
C PHE A 65 -12.15 -1.36 1.21
N ASP A 66 -13.47 -1.49 1.15
CA ASP A 66 -14.36 -0.89 0.16
C ASP A 66 -14.55 0.62 0.32
N ARG A 67 -14.04 1.20 1.41
CA ARG A 67 -13.91 2.66 1.54
C ARG A 67 -12.98 3.23 0.47
N TYR A 68 -11.88 2.53 0.19
CA TYR A 68 -10.81 3.02 -0.69
C TYR A 68 -10.73 2.33 -2.03
N PHE A 69 -11.17 1.07 -2.13
CA PHE A 69 -11.05 0.29 -3.35
C PHE A 69 -12.34 -0.45 -3.69
N GLN A 70 -12.62 -0.64 -4.97
CA GLN A 70 -13.72 -1.48 -5.42
C GLN A 70 -13.41 -2.96 -5.13
N VAL A 71 -14.43 -3.74 -4.79
CA VAL A 71 -14.29 -5.18 -4.48
C VAL A 71 -14.35 -6.04 -5.75
N GLU A 72 -15.20 -5.69 -6.71
CA GLU A 72 -15.42 -6.50 -7.93
C GLU A 72 -14.15 -6.83 -8.73
N PRO A 73 -13.22 -5.89 -8.96
CA PRO A 73 -12.00 -6.21 -9.71
C PRO A 73 -11.16 -7.31 -9.04
N LEU A 74 -11.18 -7.41 -7.70
CA LEU A 74 -10.53 -8.52 -7.00
C LEU A 74 -11.34 -9.82 -7.10
N ARG A 75 -12.67 -9.75 -7.10
CA ARG A 75 -13.54 -10.93 -7.28
C ARG A 75 -13.27 -11.65 -8.61
N ASP A 76 -12.92 -10.90 -9.65
CA ASP A 76 -12.50 -11.46 -10.94
C ASP A 76 -11.18 -12.25 -10.87
N TYR A 77 -10.36 -12.00 -9.84
CA TYR A 77 -9.05 -12.63 -9.66
C TYR A 77 -9.06 -13.77 -8.62
N LEU A 78 -9.80 -13.64 -7.53
CA LEU A 78 -9.95 -14.69 -6.52
C LEU A 78 -11.28 -14.53 -5.76
N LYS A 79 -11.72 -15.59 -5.06
CA LYS A 79 -12.87 -15.48 -4.16
C LYS A 79 -12.52 -14.55 -3.00
N VAL A 80 -13.35 -13.54 -2.76
CA VAL A 80 -13.16 -12.57 -1.68
C VAL A 80 -14.48 -12.26 -0.97
N ILE A 81 -14.37 -11.92 0.31
CA ILE A 81 -15.47 -11.42 1.14
C ILE A 81 -14.97 -10.28 2.02
N LEU A 82 -15.78 -9.26 2.27
CA LEU A 82 -15.41 -8.19 3.21
C LEU A 82 -15.35 -8.74 4.63
N MET A 83 -14.42 -8.25 5.46
CA MET A 83 -14.32 -8.65 6.87
C MET A 83 -15.66 -8.47 7.62
N ASN A 84 -16.36 -7.35 7.41
CA ASN A 84 -17.68 -7.12 8.02
C ASN A 84 -18.67 -8.22 7.64
N ASP A 85 -18.79 -8.52 6.35
CA ASP A 85 -19.72 -9.53 5.85
C ASP A 85 -19.37 -10.93 6.37
N PHE A 86 -18.08 -11.28 6.43
CA PHE A 86 -17.62 -12.53 7.00
C PHE A 86 -18.02 -12.66 8.47
N MET A 87 -17.73 -11.63 9.27
CA MET A 87 -18.02 -11.63 10.70
C MET A 87 -19.51 -11.66 11.00
N ILE A 88 -20.33 -10.94 10.24
CA ILE A 88 -21.79 -10.87 10.45
C ILE A 88 -22.50 -12.14 9.97
N HIS A 89 -22.09 -12.72 8.84
CA HIS A 89 -22.90 -13.74 8.16
C HIS A 89 -22.36 -15.17 8.29
N LEU A 90 -21.06 -15.33 8.53
CA LEU A 90 -20.36 -16.62 8.46
C LEU A 90 -19.64 -17.01 9.76
N ALA A 91 -19.02 -16.06 10.47
CA ALA A 91 -18.13 -16.37 11.59
C ALA A 91 -18.79 -17.28 12.64
N ASP A 92 -19.99 -16.97 13.14
CA ASP A 92 -20.65 -17.81 14.16
C ASP A 92 -20.97 -19.24 13.70
N LYS A 93 -21.06 -19.47 12.38
CA LYS A 93 -21.37 -20.80 11.82
C LYS A 93 -20.13 -21.67 11.66
N ILE A 94 -19.01 -21.09 11.21
CA ILE A 94 -17.82 -21.85 10.81
C ILE A 94 -16.58 -21.54 11.65
N TRP A 95 -16.60 -20.45 12.39
CA TRP A 95 -15.49 -19.95 13.22
C TRP A 95 -16.02 -19.29 14.53
N PRO A 96 -16.86 -20.02 15.31
CA PRO A 96 -17.40 -19.50 16.55
C PRO A 96 -16.31 -19.36 17.63
N GLU A 97 -16.62 -18.62 18.68
CA GLU A 97 -15.83 -18.62 19.93
C GLU A 97 -15.59 -20.06 20.43
N GLY A 98 -14.41 -20.32 20.99
CA GLY A 98 -13.94 -21.67 21.33
C GLY A 98 -13.24 -22.41 20.18
N LYS A 99 -13.22 -21.85 18.97
CA LYS A 99 -12.57 -22.43 17.77
C LYS A 99 -11.75 -21.41 16.96
N ARG A 100 -11.47 -20.24 17.53
CA ARG A 100 -10.75 -19.15 16.87
C ARG A 100 -9.25 -19.30 17.05
N TYR A 101 -8.62 -19.99 16.10
CA TYR A 101 -7.17 -20.16 16.10
C TYR A 101 -6.46 -19.03 15.35
N VAL A 102 -5.32 -18.56 15.90
CA VAL A 102 -4.41 -17.67 15.19
C VAL A 102 -3.12 -18.37 14.76
N PHE A 103 -2.64 -18.04 13.58
CA PHE A 103 -1.48 -18.63 12.94
C PHE A 103 -0.30 -17.66 13.00
N CYS A 104 0.84 -18.17 13.46
CA CYS A 104 2.14 -17.52 13.37
C CYS A 104 3.25 -18.54 13.09
N TYR A 105 4.42 -18.08 12.67
CA TYR A 105 5.49 -18.98 12.22
C TYR A 105 5.95 -19.91 13.35
N ASP A 106 6.20 -19.33 14.52
CA ASP A 106 6.59 -20.02 15.75
C ASP A 106 6.14 -19.22 16.98
N ALA A 107 6.17 -19.85 18.15
CA ALA A 107 5.84 -19.22 19.42
C ALA A 107 6.88 -18.15 19.76
N GLN A 108 6.42 -16.94 20.06
CA GLN A 108 7.26 -15.83 20.44
C GLN A 108 7.09 -15.54 21.93
N VAL A 109 8.11 -14.97 22.55
CA VAL A 109 8.00 -14.37 23.89
C VAL A 109 7.88 -12.87 23.68
N ASN A 110 6.84 -12.24 24.24
CA ASN A 110 6.76 -10.79 24.25
C ASN A 110 7.53 -10.23 25.46
N GLY A 111 8.03 -8.99 25.39
CA GLY A 111 8.74 -8.36 26.51
C GLY A 111 7.87 -8.04 27.74
N LYS A 112 6.64 -8.58 27.82
CA LYS A 112 5.65 -8.33 28.88
C LYS A 112 5.33 -9.58 29.71
N SER A 113 5.57 -10.77 29.16
CA SER A 113 5.31 -12.06 29.79
C SER A 113 6.23 -13.13 29.23
N ASP A 114 6.64 -14.10 30.04
CA ASP A 114 7.39 -15.28 29.58
C ASP A 114 6.50 -16.31 28.84
N GLU A 115 5.22 -15.99 28.64
CA GLU A 115 4.28 -16.83 27.90
C GLU A 115 4.65 -16.87 26.42
N LYS A 116 4.78 -18.09 25.88
CA LYS A 116 5.08 -18.32 24.48
C LYS A 116 3.78 -18.44 23.69
N SER A 117 3.51 -17.45 22.84
CA SER A 117 2.28 -17.40 22.05
C SER A 117 2.50 -16.70 20.70
N CYS A 118 1.45 -16.61 19.87
CA CYS A 118 1.48 -15.75 18.67
C CYS A 118 1.33 -14.26 18.99
N HIS A 119 0.95 -13.88 20.21
CA HIS A 119 0.81 -12.48 20.66
C HIS A 119 -0.04 -11.61 19.72
N ALA A 120 -1.06 -12.22 19.09
CA ALA A 120 -1.76 -11.63 17.95
C ALA A 120 -2.57 -10.37 18.27
N LYS A 121 -2.79 -10.08 19.56
CA LYS A 121 -3.51 -8.89 20.05
C LYS A 121 -2.61 -7.94 20.86
N ASP A 122 -1.30 -8.16 20.90
CA ASP A 122 -0.42 -7.36 21.74
C ASP A 122 -0.04 -6.03 21.12
N GLY A 123 -0.46 -4.95 21.78
CA GLY A 123 -0.14 -3.58 21.38
C GLY A 123 -1.01 -3.05 20.25
N ASN A 124 -0.57 -1.93 19.68
CA ASN A 124 -1.24 -1.24 18.57
C ASN A 124 -0.40 -1.45 17.30
N PRO A 125 -0.99 -1.94 16.19
CA PRO A 125 -2.43 -2.05 15.92
C PRO A 125 -3.07 -3.41 16.16
N PHE A 126 -2.30 -4.41 16.59
CA PHE A 126 -2.75 -5.79 16.76
C PHE A 126 -4.03 -5.94 17.58
N GLY A 127 -4.03 -5.46 18.83
CA GLY A 127 -5.19 -5.54 19.71
C GLY A 127 -6.42 -4.82 19.16
N PRO A 128 -6.33 -3.51 18.86
CA PRO A 128 -7.43 -2.74 18.30
C PRO A 128 -8.04 -3.36 17.03
N PHE A 129 -7.21 -3.91 16.13
CA PHE A 129 -7.70 -4.52 14.89
C PHE A 129 -8.64 -5.70 15.14
N TRP A 130 -8.22 -6.67 15.95
CA TRP A 130 -9.05 -7.85 16.24
C TRP A 130 -10.24 -7.52 17.14
N SER A 131 -10.03 -6.63 18.12
CA SER A 131 -11.10 -6.21 19.02
C SER A 131 -12.22 -5.42 18.31
N TYR A 132 -11.93 -4.72 17.21
CA TYR A 132 -12.96 -4.07 16.39
C TYR A 132 -14.04 -5.06 15.92
N PHE A 133 -13.67 -6.31 15.67
CA PHE A 133 -14.56 -7.38 15.22
C PHE A 133 -15.01 -8.32 16.34
N ASN A 134 -14.76 -7.99 17.61
CA ASN A 134 -14.96 -8.88 18.76
C ASN A 134 -14.29 -10.25 18.57
N ILE A 135 -13.06 -10.25 18.04
CA ILE A 135 -12.24 -11.45 17.88
C ILE A 135 -11.27 -11.55 19.06
N ASP A 136 -11.43 -12.62 19.83
CA ASP A 136 -10.44 -13.20 20.72
C ASP A 136 -10.05 -14.57 20.19
N PHE A 137 -8.78 -14.94 20.37
CA PHE A 137 -8.26 -16.22 19.90
C PHE A 137 -8.20 -17.21 21.06
N ASP A 138 -8.63 -18.43 20.77
CA ASP A 138 -8.74 -19.52 21.74
C ASP A 138 -7.44 -20.34 21.85
N ASP A 139 -6.63 -20.39 20.77
CA ASP A 139 -5.36 -21.10 20.74
C ASP A 139 -4.47 -20.61 19.58
N ASP A 140 -3.18 -20.96 19.64
CA ASP A 140 -2.17 -20.64 18.65
C ASP A 140 -1.82 -21.85 17.77
N ILE A 141 -1.59 -21.59 16.48
CA ILE A 141 -1.10 -22.58 15.53
C ILE A 141 0.25 -22.12 14.97
N TYR A 142 1.29 -22.89 15.30
CA TYR A 142 2.64 -22.70 14.80
C TYR A 142 2.82 -23.47 13.49
N PHE A 143 3.06 -22.73 12.40
CA PHE A 143 3.07 -23.34 11.07
C PHE A 143 4.44 -23.80 10.59
N GLN A 144 5.52 -23.53 11.31
CA GLN A 144 6.83 -24.09 10.99
C GLN A 144 6.78 -25.62 10.77
N PRO A 145 7.55 -26.15 9.79
CA PRO A 145 8.51 -25.47 8.93
C PRO A 145 7.90 -24.91 7.64
N LEU A 146 6.58 -24.73 7.54
CA LEU A 146 5.97 -24.13 6.35
C LEU A 146 6.34 -22.65 6.23
N PHE A 147 6.42 -22.19 4.99
CA PHE A 147 6.51 -20.77 4.63
C PHE A 147 5.30 -20.38 3.78
N TYR A 148 5.10 -19.09 3.54
CA TYR A 148 4.04 -18.57 2.65
C TYR A 148 4.30 -18.85 1.16
N ASP A 149 5.02 -19.94 0.85
CA ASP A 149 5.39 -20.30 -0.51
C ASP A 149 4.17 -20.80 -1.31
N ILE A 150 4.00 -20.20 -2.47
CA ILE A 150 2.96 -20.51 -3.44
C ILE A 150 3.37 -21.60 -4.43
N ILE A 151 4.63 -22.07 -4.42
CA ILE A 151 5.13 -23.13 -5.32
C ILE A 151 4.54 -24.49 -4.90
N ASN A 152 4.42 -24.76 -3.60
CA ASN A 152 3.81 -25.98 -3.09
C ASN A 152 2.68 -25.72 -2.08
N PRO A 153 1.53 -25.17 -2.54
CA PRO A 153 0.41 -24.84 -1.68
C PRO A 153 -0.27 -26.09 -1.09
N ASN A 154 -0.05 -27.26 -1.68
CA ASN A 154 -0.62 -28.52 -1.20
C ASN A 154 -0.12 -28.90 0.20
N SER A 155 1.09 -28.49 0.57
CA SER A 155 1.61 -28.70 1.93
C SER A 155 0.74 -28.01 2.98
N TRP A 156 0.26 -26.79 2.68
CA TRP A 156 -0.67 -26.05 3.54
C TRP A 156 -2.03 -26.75 3.62
N ASN A 157 -2.61 -27.12 2.47
CA ASN A 157 -3.93 -27.76 2.45
C ASN A 157 -3.92 -29.16 3.09
N THR A 158 -2.80 -29.88 3.03
CA THR A 158 -2.63 -31.17 3.70
C THR A 158 -2.50 -31.01 5.21
N LYS A 159 -1.66 -30.06 5.68
CA LYS A 159 -1.43 -29.82 7.11
C LYS A 159 -2.64 -29.15 7.77
N TYR A 160 -3.32 -28.27 7.05
CA TYR A 160 -4.45 -27.47 7.52
C TYR A 160 -5.64 -27.58 6.56
N PRO A 161 -6.32 -28.74 6.51
CA PRO A 161 -7.49 -28.94 5.66
C PRO A 161 -8.67 -28.08 6.13
N SER A 162 -9.49 -27.59 5.20
CA SER A 162 -10.62 -26.68 5.49
C SER A 162 -11.69 -27.29 6.38
N THR A 163 -11.83 -28.61 6.38
CA THR A 163 -12.75 -29.35 7.25
C THR A 163 -12.40 -29.24 8.74
N LYS A 164 -11.12 -29.03 9.07
CA LYS A 164 -10.63 -28.84 10.44
C LYS A 164 -10.26 -27.38 10.73
N TYR A 165 -9.70 -26.70 9.74
CA TYR A 165 -9.28 -25.31 9.80
C TYR A 165 -10.01 -24.51 8.72
N PRO A 166 -11.32 -24.22 8.93
CA PRO A 166 -12.12 -23.47 7.96
C PRO A 166 -11.62 -22.03 7.80
N VAL A 167 -10.95 -21.47 8.81
CA VAL A 167 -10.33 -20.15 8.77
C VAL A 167 -8.86 -20.27 9.14
N LEU A 168 -7.97 -19.76 8.28
CA LEU A 168 -6.56 -19.54 8.57
C LEU A 168 -6.38 -18.04 8.89
N ALA A 169 -6.47 -17.67 10.17
CA ALA A 169 -6.31 -16.29 10.62
C ALA A 169 -4.86 -16.03 11.04
N PHE A 170 -4.17 -15.10 10.38
CA PHE A 170 -2.75 -14.82 10.63
C PHE A 170 -2.56 -13.51 11.41
N SER A 171 -1.62 -13.52 12.37
CA SER A 171 -1.28 -12.32 13.14
C SER A 171 -0.67 -11.19 12.29
N GLY A 172 -0.14 -11.53 11.12
CA GLY A 172 0.35 -10.58 10.12
C GLY A 172 0.15 -11.10 8.69
N PRO A 173 0.44 -10.29 7.67
CA PRO A 173 0.24 -10.69 6.28
C PRO A 173 1.26 -11.75 5.83
N PRO A 174 0.88 -12.64 4.89
CA PRO A 174 1.75 -13.68 4.36
C PRO A 174 2.79 -13.15 3.34
N GLY A 175 3.67 -12.26 3.79
CA GLY A 175 4.92 -11.85 3.12
C GLY A 175 4.78 -10.88 1.93
N THR A 176 5.94 -10.51 1.35
CA THR A 176 6.06 -9.69 0.12
C THR A 176 6.94 -10.40 -0.90
N ASP A 177 6.57 -10.36 -2.18
CA ASP A 177 7.32 -10.97 -3.29
C ASP A 177 7.15 -10.13 -4.56
N GLN A 178 8.23 -9.97 -5.33
CA GLN A 178 8.23 -9.26 -6.61
C GLN A 178 7.22 -9.82 -7.62
N ARG A 179 6.98 -11.14 -7.58
CA ARG A 179 6.04 -11.84 -8.47
C ARG A 179 4.59 -11.37 -8.27
N ASN A 180 4.30 -10.74 -7.13
CA ASN A 180 2.96 -10.31 -6.76
C ASN A 180 2.67 -8.87 -7.22
N VAL A 181 3.68 -8.11 -7.67
CA VAL A 181 3.51 -6.72 -8.12
C VAL A 181 2.42 -6.54 -9.18
N PRO A 182 2.29 -7.40 -10.21
CA PRO A 182 1.24 -7.26 -11.23
C PRO A 182 -0.19 -7.32 -10.68
N ILE A 183 -0.40 -7.85 -9.47
CA ILE A 183 -1.72 -7.93 -8.80
C ILE A 183 -2.23 -6.55 -8.42
N ALA A 184 -1.36 -5.55 -8.26
CA ALA A 184 -1.74 -4.17 -7.95
C ALA A 184 -2.77 -3.59 -8.94
N LYS A 185 -2.88 -4.13 -10.16
CA LYS A 185 -3.89 -3.75 -11.15
C LYS A 185 -5.34 -3.99 -10.72
N TYR A 186 -5.58 -4.88 -9.75
CA TYR A 186 -6.92 -5.13 -9.22
C TYR A 186 -7.33 -4.13 -8.13
N PHE A 187 -6.42 -3.26 -7.68
CA PHE A 187 -6.75 -2.15 -6.80
C PHE A 187 -7.29 -1.00 -7.65
N ILE A 188 -8.61 -0.96 -7.82
CA ILE A 188 -9.32 0.16 -8.45
C ILE A 188 -9.86 1.03 -7.32
N TYR A 189 -9.58 2.32 -7.33
CA TYR A 189 -10.10 3.25 -6.32
C TYR A 189 -11.64 3.19 -6.25
N SER A 190 -12.21 3.30 -5.06
CA SER A 190 -13.66 3.41 -4.89
C SER A 190 -14.19 4.66 -5.59
N ASN A 191 -15.46 4.63 -6.02
CA ASN A 191 -16.11 5.80 -6.62
C ASN A 191 -16.02 7.02 -5.70
N TYR A 192 -16.10 6.79 -4.39
CA TYR A 192 -15.94 7.82 -3.39
C TYR A 192 -14.60 8.56 -3.50
N ILE A 193 -13.46 7.85 -3.53
CA ILE A 193 -12.14 8.49 -3.65
C ILE A 193 -11.97 9.19 -5.00
N GLN A 194 -12.47 8.57 -6.08
CA GLN A 194 -12.44 9.17 -7.42
C GLN A 194 -13.21 10.49 -7.43
N GLU A 195 -14.45 10.50 -6.93
CA GLU A 195 -15.30 11.69 -6.85
C GLU A 195 -14.68 12.79 -5.99
N GLN A 196 -14.09 12.47 -4.83
CA GLN A 196 -13.43 13.49 -4.00
C GLN A 196 -12.26 14.17 -4.74
N ALA A 197 -11.43 13.38 -5.40
CA ALA A 197 -10.29 13.89 -6.14
C ALA A 197 -10.71 14.69 -7.38
N GLU A 198 -11.67 14.19 -8.15
CA GLU A 198 -12.18 14.85 -9.36
C GLU A 198 -12.91 16.14 -9.03
N ASN A 199 -13.71 16.17 -7.97
CA ASN A 199 -14.34 17.39 -7.48
C ASN A 199 -13.30 18.45 -7.10
N PHE A 200 -12.20 18.04 -6.45
CA PHE A 200 -11.10 18.96 -6.15
C PHE A 200 -10.43 19.51 -7.42
N LEU A 201 -10.15 18.66 -8.41
CA LEU A 201 -9.54 19.10 -9.68
C LEU A 201 -10.49 20.02 -10.47
N ASN A 202 -11.77 19.66 -10.56
CA ASN A 202 -12.80 20.43 -11.26
C ASN A 202 -13.01 21.81 -10.63
N LYS A 203 -13.10 21.88 -9.28
CA LYS A 203 -13.19 23.15 -8.54
C LYS A 203 -12.04 24.09 -8.89
N HIS A 204 -10.86 23.54 -9.16
CA HIS A 204 -9.67 24.30 -9.52
C HIS A 204 -9.44 24.42 -11.03
N GLN A 205 -10.35 23.92 -11.87
CA GLN A 205 -10.26 23.94 -13.34
C GLN A 205 -8.96 23.29 -13.84
N ILE A 206 -8.59 22.15 -13.24
CA ILE A 206 -7.36 21.43 -13.55
C ILE A 206 -7.69 20.20 -14.39
N SER A 207 -7.05 20.07 -15.56
CA SER A 207 -7.07 18.84 -16.36
C SER A 207 -5.90 17.92 -15.97
N PRO A 208 -6.09 16.59 -15.87
CA PRO A 208 -5.00 15.65 -15.61
C PRO A 208 -3.82 15.76 -16.59
N ASP A 209 -4.09 16.15 -17.84
CA ASP A 209 -3.07 16.31 -18.90
C ASP A 209 -2.19 17.56 -18.72
N THR A 210 -2.53 18.43 -17.77
CA THR A 210 -1.75 19.63 -17.42
C THR A 210 -0.94 19.45 -16.14
N LEU A 211 -1.16 18.34 -15.41
CA LEU A 211 -0.59 18.07 -14.10
C LEU A 211 0.82 17.48 -14.17
N LEU A 212 1.74 18.16 -13.48
CA LEU A 212 2.88 17.53 -12.83
C LEU A 212 2.49 17.21 -11.38
N ALA A 213 2.38 15.94 -11.02
CA ALA A 213 2.13 15.55 -9.62
C ALA A 213 3.43 15.06 -8.97
N ILE A 214 3.80 15.67 -7.85
CA ILE A 214 5.02 15.29 -7.13
C ILE A 214 4.69 14.71 -5.76
N HIS A 215 5.49 13.74 -5.34
CA HIS A 215 5.42 13.18 -3.99
C HIS A 215 6.69 13.49 -3.19
N LEU A 216 6.54 14.29 -2.14
CA LEU A 216 7.58 14.64 -1.19
C LEU A 216 7.44 13.78 0.06
N ARG A 217 8.31 12.77 0.20
CA ARG A 217 8.43 11.96 1.42
C ARG A 217 9.52 12.57 2.30
N ASN A 218 9.17 13.63 3.03
CA ASN A 218 10.10 14.48 3.79
C ASN A 218 9.71 14.62 5.27
N GLY A 219 8.93 13.68 5.80
CA GLY A 219 8.71 13.54 7.24
C GLY A 219 9.99 13.17 8.00
N ILE A 220 10.07 13.59 9.26
CA ILE A 220 11.22 13.34 10.15
C ILE A 220 11.47 11.84 10.40
N ASP A 221 10.41 11.02 10.35
CA ASP A 221 10.52 9.56 10.42
C ASP A 221 11.26 9.00 9.21
N PHE A 222 11.01 9.56 8.03
CA PHE A 222 11.63 9.12 6.79
C PHE A 222 13.06 9.64 6.62
N GLU A 223 13.33 10.88 7.05
CA GLU A 223 14.70 11.42 7.15
C GLU A 223 15.61 10.46 7.94
N ARG A 224 15.15 10.04 9.13
CA ARG A 224 15.88 9.08 9.96
C ARG A 224 16.03 7.72 9.29
N ALA A 225 14.97 7.23 8.64
CA ALA A 225 15.03 5.96 7.93
C ALA A 225 16.08 5.97 6.81
N CYS A 226 16.20 7.07 6.07
CA CYS A 226 17.20 7.21 5.01
C CYS A 226 18.66 7.19 5.52
N THR A 227 18.92 7.42 6.80
CA THR A 227 20.27 7.24 7.37
C THR A 227 20.75 5.79 7.39
N TYR A 228 19.83 4.83 7.27
CA TYR A 228 20.12 3.39 7.18
C TYR A 228 20.13 2.86 5.74
N ALA A 229 19.85 3.71 4.75
CA ALA A 229 19.90 3.30 3.34
C ALA A 229 21.33 2.95 2.93
N SER A 230 21.49 1.91 2.12
CA SER A 230 22.78 1.45 1.61
C SER A 230 22.78 1.45 0.10
N GLU A 231 23.89 1.88 -0.51
CA GLU A 231 24.08 1.80 -1.96
C GLU A 231 24.16 0.36 -2.48
N LYS A 232 24.35 -0.63 -1.60
CA LYS A 232 24.61 -2.04 -1.96
C LYS A 232 23.38 -2.94 -1.88
N SER A 233 22.24 -2.44 -1.42
CA SER A 233 21.04 -3.26 -1.24
C SER A 233 19.78 -2.47 -1.47
N ASN A 234 18.70 -3.18 -1.79
CA ASN A 234 17.37 -2.60 -1.80
C ASN A 234 16.95 -2.20 -0.38
N PHE A 235 16.36 -1.00 -0.28
CA PHE A 235 15.75 -0.45 0.92
C PHE A 235 14.28 -0.11 0.64
N PHE A 236 13.37 -0.66 1.45
CA PHE A 236 11.92 -0.52 1.24
C PHE A 236 11.50 -0.82 -0.21
N ALA A 237 10.85 0.14 -0.89
CA ALA A 237 10.35 -0.03 -2.26
C ALA A 237 11.37 0.35 -3.34
N SER A 238 12.65 0.57 -3.00
CA SER A 238 13.64 1.10 -3.95
C SER A 238 13.87 0.23 -5.19
N ALA A 239 13.54 -1.06 -5.14
CA ALA A 239 13.53 -1.94 -6.31
C ALA A 239 12.71 -1.37 -7.49
N GLN A 240 11.70 -0.54 -7.24
CA GLN A 240 10.93 0.12 -8.30
C GLN A 240 11.79 1.00 -9.22
N CYS A 241 12.84 1.64 -8.66
CA CYS A 241 13.76 2.49 -9.42
C CYS A 241 15.13 1.85 -9.66
N LEU A 242 15.58 0.91 -8.82
CA LEU A 242 16.90 0.28 -8.89
C LEU A 242 16.90 -1.11 -9.55
N GLY A 243 15.74 -1.76 -9.62
CA GLY A 243 15.63 -3.17 -9.97
C GLY A 243 15.71 -4.10 -8.76
N TYR A 244 15.10 -5.28 -8.86
CA TYR A 244 15.03 -6.22 -7.73
C TYR A 244 16.38 -6.85 -7.38
N ASN A 245 17.27 -6.94 -8.36
CA ASN A 245 18.65 -7.40 -8.25
C ASN A 245 19.65 -6.27 -8.49
N LEU A 246 19.22 -5.00 -8.34
CA LEU A 246 20.01 -3.79 -8.65
C LEU A 246 20.46 -3.73 -10.12
N GLU A 247 19.72 -4.39 -11.00
CA GLU A 247 20.07 -4.58 -12.41
C GLU A 247 20.03 -3.28 -13.24
N LYS A 248 19.48 -2.18 -12.70
CA LYS A 248 19.48 -0.87 -13.37
C LYS A 248 20.80 -0.11 -13.20
N GLY A 249 21.74 -0.61 -12.39
CA GLY A 249 23.05 0.03 -12.16
C GLY A 249 23.01 1.35 -11.36
N ILE A 250 21.83 1.74 -10.87
CA ILE A 250 21.63 2.95 -10.07
C ILE A 250 21.91 2.60 -8.60
N LYS A 251 22.71 3.43 -7.92
CA LYS A 251 22.99 3.28 -6.49
C LYS A 251 22.00 4.09 -5.67
N LEU A 252 21.51 3.54 -4.56
CA LEU A 252 20.63 4.26 -3.64
C LEU A 252 21.40 5.32 -2.84
N THR A 253 21.56 6.52 -3.42
CA THR A 253 22.19 7.65 -2.74
C THR A 253 21.22 8.35 -1.80
N ASN A 254 21.75 9.21 -0.93
CA ASN A 254 20.91 10.07 -0.09
C ASN A 254 20.01 10.98 -0.93
N ASP A 255 20.47 11.45 -2.08
CA ASP A 255 19.65 12.28 -2.98
C ASP A 255 18.44 11.53 -3.57
N ILE A 256 18.53 10.21 -3.72
CA ILE A 256 17.40 9.37 -4.16
C ILE A 256 16.46 9.05 -2.99
N CYS A 257 17.02 8.84 -1.79
CA CYS A 257 16.23 8.51 -0.60
C CYS A 257 15.54 9.75 -0.02
N TYR A 258 16.28 10.81 0.24
CA TYR A 258 15.86 12.05 0.88
C TYR A 258 16.44 13.26 0.13
N PRO A 259 15.86 13.63 -1.02
CA PRO A 259 16.39 14.68 -1.90
C PRO A 259 16.43 16.05 -1.20
N SER A 260 17.46 16.83 -1.51
CA SER A 260 17.56 18.22 -1.06
C SER A 260 16.53 19.12 -1.73
N GLU A 261 16.26 20.29 -1.13
CA GLU A 261 15.37 21.29 -1.73
C GLU A 261 15.81 21.69 -3.15
N ASP A 262 17.13 21.83 -3.37
CA ASP A 262 17.68 22.21 -4.67
C ASP A 262 17.42 21.15 -5.74
N ILE A 263 17.58 19.86 -5.42
CA ILE A 263 17.30 18.75 -6.33
C ILE A 263 15.81 18.74 -6.69
N ILE A 264 14.95 18.90 -5.68
CA ILE A 264 13.49 18.95 -5.88
C ILE A 264 13.13 20.10 -6.84
N LEU A 265 13.64 21.31 -6.60
CA LEU A 265 13.36 22.48 -7.43
C LEU A 265 13.88 22.31 -8.86
N GLN A 266 15.12 21.85 -9.03
CA GLN A 266 15.75 21.66 -10.33
C GLN A 266 15.06 20.59 -11.19
N GLN A 267 14.80 19.40 -10.62
CA GLN A 267 14.12 18.33 -11.36
C GLN A 267 12.67 18.69 -11.69
N THR A 268 11.99 19.39 -10.78
CA THR A 268 10.63 19.90 -11.05
C THR A 268 10.66 20.93 -12.18
N GLU A 269 11.60 21.88 -12.19
CA GLU A 269 11.76 22.86 -13.27
C GLU A 269 12.01 22.19 -14.62
N LYS A 270 12.95 21.23 -14.65
CA LYS A 270 13.29 20.44 -15.84
C LYS A 270 12.06 19.75 -16.42
N MET A 271 11.23 19.13 -15.57
CA MET A 271 10.01 18.45 -15.99
C MET A 271 8.93 19.42 -16.51
N ILE A 272 8.73 20.56 -15.83
CA ILE A 272 7.79 21.60 -16.28
C ILE A 272 8.16 22.07 -17.69
N GLN A 273 9.44 22.36 -17.93
CA GLN A 273 9.94 22.80 -19.24
C GLN A 273 9.78 21.72 -20.32
N LYS A 274 10.23 20.48 -20.02
CA LYS A 274 10.21 19.35 -20.96
C LYS A 274 8.79 19.00 -21.40
N SER A 275 7.85 19.00 -20.47
CA SER A 275 6.48 18.48 -20.70
C SER A 275 5.42 19.56 -20.90
N LYS A 276 5.82 20.85 -20.83
CA LYS A 276 4.97 22.04 -20.95
C LYS A 276 3.75 21.99 -20.02
N LEU A 277 3.99 21.61 -18.77
CA LEU A 277 2.94 21.44 -17.75
C LEU A 277 2.63 22.78 -17.10
N THR A 278 1.34 23.06 -16.88
CA THR A 278 0.86 24.35 -16.35
C THR A 278 0.34 24.26 -14.93
N VAL A 279 0.36 23.07 -14.32
CA VAL A 279 -0.05 22.85 -12.94
C VAL A 279 0.93 21.93 -12.21
N LEU A 280 1.43 22.36 -11.06
CA LEU A 280 2.21 21.56 -10.12
C LEU A 280 1.31 21.17 -8.93
N TYR A 281 1.03 19.89 -8.80
CA TYR A 281 0.35 19.29 -7.67
C TYR A 281 1.36 18.67 -6.70
N ILE A 282 1.21 18.93 -5.40
CA ILE A 282 2.17 18.49 -4.38
C ILE A 282 1.46 17.63 -3.33
N ALA A 283 1.84 16.35 -3.25
CA ALA A 283 1.52 15.46 -2.14
C ALA A 283 2.74 15.37 -1.21
N ALA A 284 2.55 15.55 0.10
CA ALA A 284 3.63 15.44 1.07
C ALA A 284 3.16 14.87 2.41
N ASP A 285 4.03 14.11 3.06
CA ASP A 285 3.82 13.62 4.43
C ASP A 285 4.30 14.61 5.51
N GLY A 286 5.21 15.52 5.14
CA GLY A 286 5.70 16.61 5.98
C GLY A 286 5.46 17.98 5.35
N ASN A 287 6.51 18.61 4.84
CA ASN A 287 6.47 19.96 4.28
C ASN A 287 6.17 19.95 2.77
N HIS A 288 5.14 20.69 2.34
CA HIS A 288 4.77 20.80 0.93
C HIS A 288 5.65 21.79 0.14
N MET A 289 6.55 22.53 0.80
CA MET A 289 7.48 23.48 0.18
C MET A 289 6.79 24.58 -0.68
N LEU A 290 5.52 24.91 -0.39
CA LEU A 290 4.71 25.83 -1.21
C LEU A 290 5.43 27.17 -1.45
N ASP A 291 5.94 27.81 -0.41
CA ASP A 291 6.64 29.10 -0.52
C ASP A 291 7.88 29.03 -1.40
N LYS A 292 8.60 27.91 -1.36
CA LYS A 292 9.82 27.70 -2.16
C LYS A 292 9.46 27.56 -3.63
N PHE A 293 8.47 26.72 -3.93
CA PHE A 293 7.98 26.56 -5.30
C PHE A 293 7.39 27.85 -5.86
N GLN A 294 6.58 28.58 -5.08
CA GLN A 294 6.00 29.85 -5.50
C GLN A 294 7.07 30.89 -5.85
N LYS A 295 8.07 31.05 -4.98
CA LYS A 295 9.20 31.97 -5.21
C LYS A 295 10.03 31.57 -6.44
N HIS A 296 10.26 30.28 -6.63
CA HIS A 296 11.12 29.77 -7.72
C HIS A 296 10.43 29.81 -9.08
N PHE A 297 9.11 29.55 -9.15
CA PHE A 297 8.40 29.34 -10.41
C PHE A 297 7.46 30.47 -10.86
N MET A 298 6.69 31.12 -9.97
CA MET A 298 5.59 32.00 -10.40
C MET A 298 6.04 33.27 -11.14
N LYS A 299 7.31 33.66 -11.04
CA LYS A 299 7.89 34.77 -11.81
C LYS A 299 8.42 34.35 -13.18
N LYS A 300 8.62 33.05 -13.40
CA LYS A 300 9.27 32.48 -14.60
C LYS A 300 8.29 31.77 -15.52
N TYR A 301 7.26 31.15 -14.94
CA TYR A 301 6.29 30.30 -15.64
C TYR A 301 4.87 30.68 -15.23
N ASP A 302 3.96 30.61 -16.20
CA ASP A 302 2.53 30.62 -15.91
C ASP A 302 2.12 29.23 -15.40
N ILE A 303 2.35 29.00 -14.11
CA ILE A 303 2.11 27.72 -13.45
C ILE A 303 1.28 27.89 -12.18
N LYS A 304 0.25 27.06 -12.05
CA LYS A 304 -0.55 26.93 -10.84
C LYS A 304 0.10 25.92 -9.90
N ILE A 305 0.40 26.32 -8.67
CA ILE A 305 0.97 25.44 -7.64
C ILE A 305 -0.11 25.15 -6.61
N ILE A 306 -0.39 23.88 -6.35
CA ILE A 306 -1.48 23.47 -5.48
C ILE A 306 -1.16 22.19 -4.70
N LYS A 307 -1.82 22.05 -3.54
CA LYS A 307 -1.90 20.81 -2.77
C LYS A 307 -3.35 20.54 -2.42
N TYR A 308 -3.69 19.31 -2.08
CA TYR A 308 -5.04 19.02 -1.61
C TYR A 308 -5.31 19.70 -0.25
N GLU A 309 -6.47 20.34 -0.16
CA GLU A 309 -6.94 21.05 1.02
C GLU A 309 -7.90 20.15 1.78
N ARG A 310 -7.35 19.28 2.62
CA ARG A 310 -8.13 18.34 3.43
C ARG A 310 -9.18 19.06 4.28
N PRO A 311 -10.49 18.78 4.07
CA PRO A 311 -11.56 19.25 4.94
C PRO A 311 -11.43 18.69 6.37
N SER A 312 -11.91 19.43 7.38
CA SER A 312 -11.78 19.04 8.79
C SER A 312 -12.53 17.75 9.16
N ASN A 313 -13.56 17.38 8.39
CA ASN A 313 -14.33 16.15 8.57
C ASN A 313 -13.72 14.92 7.85
N GLN A 314 -12.58 15.07 7.17
CA GLN A 314 -11.91 14.01 6.44
C GLN A 314 -10.67 13.51 7.19
N SER A 315 -10.45 12.19 7.22
CA SER A 315 -9.26 11.62 7.88
C SER A 315 -7.97 11.92 7.09
N GLU A 316 -6.83 11.83 7.78
CA GLU A 316 -5.51 11.96 7.13
C GLU A 316 -5.28 10.85 6.11
N GLY A 317 -5.74 9.63 6.40
CA GLY A 317 -5.61 8.52 5.47
C GLY A 317 -6.49 8.68 4.23
N GLU A 318 -7.71 9.20 4.37
CA GLU A 318 -8.56 9.47 3.22
C GLU A 318 -7.95 10.55 2.29
N ALA A 319 -7.41 11.63 2.87
CA ALA A 319 -6.68 12.63 2.09
C ALA A 319 -5.46 12.02 1.38
N ALA A 320 -4.74 11.10 2.03
CA ALA A 320 -3.62 10.39 1.41
C ALA A 320 -4.06 9.50 0.23
N HIS A 321 -5.25 8.91 0.26
CA HIS A 321 -5.79 8.16 -0.89
C HIS A 321 -6.20 9.08 -2.04
N ILE A 322 -6.66 10.30 -1.74
CA ILE A 322 -6.91 11.33 -2.76
C ILE A 322 -5.60 11.80 -3.40
N ASP A 323 -4.55 12.01 -2.60
CA ASP A 323 -3.20 12.28 -3.11
C ASP A 323 -2.73 11.17 -4.06
N LEU A 324 -2.89 9.90 -3.67
CA LEU A 324 -2.55 8.75 -4.50
C LEU A 324 -3.33 8.72 -5.82
N TYR A 325 -4.63 9.02 -5.78
CA TYR A 325 -5.43 9.09 -6.99
C TYR A 325 -4.90 10.17 -7.95
N ILE A 326 -4.69 11.40 -7.45
CA ILE A 326 -4.19 12.51 -8.26
C ILE A 326 -2.79 12.20 -8.82
N LEU A 327 -1.89 11.65 -8.00
CA LEU A 327 -0.58 11.14 -8.45
C LEU A 327 -0.73 10.08 -9.55
N SER A 328 -1.74 9.22 -9.48
CA SER A 328 -1.98 8.13 -10.44
C SER A 328 -2.47 8.64 -11.79
N ILE A 329 -3.28 9.70 -11.82
CA ILE A 329 -3.90 10.20 -13.07
C ILE A 329 -3.11 11.31 -13.77
N ALA A 330 -2.23 12.02 -13.07
CA ALA A 330 -1.44 13.13 -13.63
C ALA A 330 -0.65 12.75 -14.88
N LYS A 331 -0.42 13.69 -15.80
CA LYS A 331 0.37 13.44 -17.02
C LYS A 331 1.78 12.95 -16.70
N ASN A 332 2.51 13.68 -15.85
CA ASN A 332 3.82 13.28 -15.36
C ASN A 332 3.80 13.26 -13.83
N ALA A 333 4.64 12.39 -13.26
CA ALA A 333 4.90 12.39 -11.83
C ALA A 333 6.38 12.30 -11.51
N ILE A 334 6.79 12.92 -10.40
CA ILE A 334 8.11 12.70 -9.79
C ILE A 334 7.88 12.22 -8.36
N VAL A 335 8.38 11.03 -8.04
CA VAL A 335 8.07 10.36 -6.77
C VAL A 335 9.32 9.89 -6.04
N ASN A 336 9.18 9.60 -4.75
CA ASN A 336 10.27 9.11 -3.92
C ASN A 336 10.51 7.60 -4.12
N CYS A 337 11.74 7.19 -4.44
CA CYS A 337 12.04 5.81 -4.83
C CYS A 337 11.90 4.78 -3.68
N PRO A 338 12.41 5.00 -2.46
CA PRO A 338 12.21 4.00 -1.39
C PRO A 338 10.79 3.97 -0.82
N SER A 339 9.97 5.00 -1.04
CA SER A 339 8.62 5.07 -0.49
C SER A 339 7.66 4.05 -1.11
N THR A 340 7.03 3.23 -0.26
CA THR A 340 5.95 2.30 -0.66
C THR A 340 4.67 3.03 -1.07
N PHE A 341 4.45 4.26 -0.58
CA PHE A 341 3.35 5.12 -1.04
C PHE A 341 3.55 5.54 -2.50
N SER A 342 4.77 5.97 -2.87
CA SER A 342 5.14 6.19 -4.28
C SER A 342 4.99 4.93 -5.12
N ALA A 343 5.39 3.77 -4.58
CA ALA A 343 5.31 2.50 -5.31
C ALA A 343 3.86 2.15 -5.68
N PHE A 344 2.91 2.41 -4.79
CA PHE A 344 1.50 2.21 -5.10
C PHE A 344 1.05 3.10 -6.26
N ALA A 345 1.32 4.42 -6.19
CA ALA A 345 0.99 5.34 -7.27
C ALA A 345 1.67 4.96 -8.59
N LYS A 346 2.97 4.64 -8.58
CA LYS A 346 3.73 4.19 -9.75
C LYS A 346 3.08 2.98 -10.42
N ARG A 347 2.69 1.96 -9.64
CA ARG A 347 2.02 0.76 -10.18
C ARG A 347 0.67 1.10 -10.81
N GLN A 348 -0.08 2.06 -10.28
CA GLN A 348 -1.31 2.53 -10.92
C GLN A 348 -1.02 3.27 -12.24
N ARG A 349 0.02 4.10 -12.27
CA ARG A 349 0.48 4.83 -13.46
C ARG A 349 0.92 3.89 -14.58
N ASP A 350 1.64 2.84 -14.25
CA ASP A 350 2.19 1.86 -15.20
C ASP A 350 1.11 1.13 -16.00
N ARG A 351 -0.10 1.00 -15.45
CA ARG A 351 -1.23 0.38 -16.16
C ARG A 351 -1.75 1.22 -17.33
N PHE A 352 -1.45 2.51 -17.31
CA PHE A 352 -1.89 3.48 -18.30
C PHE A 352 -0.69 4.11 -19.03
N ASP A 353 0.47 3.46 -18.97
CA ASP A 353 1.72 3.91 -19.60
C ASP A 353 2.10 5.36 -19.25
N LYS A 354 1.77 5.80 -18.03
CA LYS A 354 2.03 7.16 -17.56
C LYS A 354 3.46 7.31 -17.04
N SER A 355 4.18 8.31 -17.57
CA SER A 355 5.59 8.57 -17.22
C SER A 355 5.79 8.89 -15.74
N THR A 356 6.75 8.24 -15.09
CA THR A 356 7.10 8.54 -13.69
C THR A 356 8.60 8.62 -13.53
N ASP A 357 9.07 9.75 -13.01
CA ASP A 357 10.46 9.99 -12.65
C ASP A 357 10.65 9.81 -11.15
N PHE A 358 11.91 9.67 -10.73
CA PHE A 358 12.29 9.54 -9.34
C PHE A 358 13.27 10.64 -8.94
N TRP A 359 13.14 11.12 -7.72
CA TRP A 359 14.08 12.11 -7.19
C TRP A 359 15.52 11.59 -7.22
N GLY A 360 16.47 12.48 -7.52
CA GLY A 360 17.89 12.16 -7.57
C GLY A 360 18.33 11.26 -8.73
N ILE A 361 17.41 10.84 -9.61
CA ILE A 361 17.71 10.05 -10.81
C ILE A 361 17.51 10.90 -12.06
N ASP A 362 18.56 11.02 -12.88
CA ASP A 362 18.49 11.71 -14.17
C ASP A 362 18.22 10.72 -15.30
N ASN A 363 16.95 10.49 -15.60
CA ASN A 363 16.52 9.54 -16.64
C ASN A 363 17.08 9.87 -18.03
N ASP A 364 17.34 11.15 -18.35
CA ASP A 364 17.87 11.53 -19.66
C ASP A 364 19.34 11.10 -19.82
N LYS A 365 20.12 11.09 -18.74
CA LYS A 365 21.50 10.59 -18.77
C LYS A 365 21.55 9.08 -18.95
N LEU A 366 20.69 8.36 -18.24
CA LEU A 366 20.61 6.89 -18.33
C LEU A 366 20.26 6.41 -19.74
N ILE A 367 19.34 7.09 -20.43
CA ILE A 367 18.97 6.75 -21.81
C ILE A 367 20.12 7.05 -22.77
N ASN A 368 20.84 8.16 -22.57
CA ASN A 368 21.97 8.53 -23.43
C ASN A 368 23.17 7.58 -23.26
N GLU A 369 23.46 7.13 -22.04
CA GLU A 369 24.52 6.15 -21.76
C GLU A 369 24.21 4.77 -22.37
N GLN A 370 22.94 4.32 -22.30
CA GLN A 370 22.52 3.07 -22.93
C GLN A 370 22.58 3.10 -24.46
N ASN A 371 22.35 4.28 -25.07
CA ASN A 371 22.45 4.46 -26.51
C ASN A 371 23.89 4.71 -27.01
N SER A 372 24.83 5.05 -26.13
CA SER A 372 26.25 5.18 -26.47
C SER A 372 27.03 3.86 -26.42
N ASP A 373 26.44 2.83 -25.81
CA ASP A 373 26.99 1.47 -25.72
C ASP A 373 26.45 0.52 -26.81
N LEU A 374 25.65 1.05 -27.75
CA LEU A 374 25.16 0.40 -28.98
C LEU A 374 25.82 1.07 -30.21
#